data_AF-A0A2M7SRR3-F1
#
_entry.id   AF-A0A2M7SRR3-F1
#
_cell.length_a   1.000
_cell.length_b   1.000
_cell.length_c   1.000
_cell.angle_alpha   90.00
_cell.angle_beta   90.00
_cell.angle_gamma   90.00
#
_symmetry.space_group_name_H-M   'P 1'
#
loop_
_entity.id
_entity.type
_entity.pdbx_description
1 polymer ?
#
loop_
_entity_poly.entity_id
_entity_poly.type
_entity_poly.pdbx_seq_one_letter_code
_entity_poly.pdbx_strand_id
1 'polypeptide(L)'
;QSELRDKFHIEAELVLPSTASRLERGAGLGQSLFDIHPFVVVSMDFIKSDRRRDEFFRTCPKLVIVDEAHTCAFGQEHRGRHQRHQLLKGLAADPERHLILVTATPHSGNEGAFRSLLAFLDADFANLPEDLTGEENVHHRKRLAAHFIQRRRADIRHYMEADTPFPERQESESTYKLSPEYKRLFERVLDYARETVRDTSGGQFRQRVRWWSALALLRSLASSPAAAAA
;
A
#
# COMPACT_ATOMS: atom_id res chain seq x y z
N GLN A 1 5.61 10.64 -16.52
CA GLN A 1 6.05 10.57 -17.93
C GLN A 1 7.19 11.55 -18.19
N SER A 2 7.04 12.86 -17.91
CA SER A 2 8.11 13.86 -18.08
C SER A 2 9.42 13.47 -17.40
N GLU A 3 9.41 13.13 -16.11
CA GLU A 3 10.63 12.72 -15.39
C GLU A 3 11.34 11.51 -16.04
N LEU A 4 10.60 10.50 -16.51
CA LEU A 4 11.17 9.34 -17.17
C LEU A 4 11.86 9.72 -18.49
N ARG A 5 11.25 10.59 -19.27
CA ARG A 5 11.84 11.11 -20.50
C ARG A 5 13.04 12.01 -20.21
N ASP A 6 12.91 12.95 -19.30
CA ASP A 6 13.89 14.01 -19.09
C ASP A 6 15.14 13.49 -18.35
N LYS A 7 14.98 12.50 -17.46
CA LYS A 7 16.08 11.92 -16.68
C LYS A 7 16.67 10.64 -17.27
N PHE A 8 15.85 9.84 -17.95
CA PHE A 8 16.23 8.50 -18.42
C PHE A 8 16.04 8.29 -19.92
N HIS A 9 15.52 9.30 -20.64
CA HIS A 9 15.18 9.17 -22.07
C HIS A 9 14.20 8.03 -22.36
N ILE A 10 13.32 7.74 -21.39
CA ILE A 10 12.29 6.71 -21.49
C ILE A 10 10.96 7.35 -21.87
N GLU A 11 10.51 7.11 -23.11
CA GLU A 11 9.19 7.47 -23.58
C GLU A 11 8.18 6.38 -23.19
N ALA A 12 7.52 6.57 -22.06
CA ALA A 12 6.54 5.60 -21.55
C ALA A 12 5.11 5.94 -21.96
N GLU A 13 4.35 4.96 -22.45
CA GLU A 13 2.92 5.10 -22.75
C GLU A 13 2.07 4.98 -21.47
N LEU A 14 1.05 5.83 -21.34
CA LEU A 14 0.16 5.83 -20.17
C LEU A 14 -1.10 5.01 -20.45
N VAL A 15 -1.16 3.80 -19.90
CA VAL A 15 -2.34 2.93 -19.98
C VAL A 15 -3.21 3.18 -18.75
N LEU A 16 -4.13 4.13 -18.90
CA LEU A 16 -5.12 4.52 -17.89
C LEU A 16 -6.50 4.01 -18.29
N PRO A 17 -7.45 3.88 -17.34
CA PRO A 17 -8.84 3.54 -17.67
C PRO A 17 -9.45 4.42 -18.78
N SER A 18 -9.07 5.71 -18.82
CA SER A 18 -9.55 6.68 -19.81
C SER A 18 -8.88 6.56 -21.19
N THR A 19 -7.64 6.05 -21.27
CA THR A 19 -6.86 5.98 -22.52
C THR A 19 -6.86 4.59 -23.14
N ALA A 20 -7.06 3.54 -22.34
CA ALA A 20 -6.89 2.16 -22.75
C ALA A 20 -7.72 1.78 -23.98
N SER A 21 -9.02 2.11 -24.04
CA SER A 21 -9.85 1.77 -25.20
C SER A 21 -9.40 2.46 -26.50
N ARG A 22 -8.77 3.64 -26.42
CA ARG A 22 -8.20 4.30 -27.59
C ARG A 22 -6.92 3.60 -28.04
N LEU A 23 -6.07 3.22 -27.11
CA LEU A 23 -4.82 2.50 -27.37
C LEU A 23 -5.10 1.09 -27.93
N GLU A 24 -6.05 0.37 -27.34
CA GLU A 24 -6.46 -0.99 -27.77
C GLU A 24 -7.00 -0.99 -29.21
N ARG A 25 -7.65 0.08 -29.68
CA ARG A 25 -8.09 0.20 -31.08
C ARG A 25 -6.94 0.34 -32.08
N GLY A 26 -5.78 0.81 -31.63
CA GLY A 26 -4.58 0.88 -32.46
C GLY A 26 -3.81 -0.43 -32.52
N ALA A 27 -4.15 -1.41 -31.67
CA ALA A 27 -3.51 -2.71 -31.64
C ALA A 27 -4.07 -3.65 -32.71
N GLY A 28 -3.21 -4.45 -33.33
CA GLY A 28 -3.64 -5.53 -34.22
C GLY A 28 -4.46 -6.60 -33.47
N LEU A 29 -5.22 -7.40 -34.21
CA LEU A 29 -5.94 -8.55 -33.65
C LEU A 29 -4.97 -9.49 -32.92
N GLY A 30 -5.18 -9.67 -31.61
CA GLY A 30 -4.34 -10.53 -30.77
C GLY A 30 -3.04 -9.90 -30.28
N GLN A 31 -2.76 -8.63 -30.59
CA GLN A 31 -1.58 -7.92 -30.11
C GLN A 31 -1.92 -7.14 -28.83
N SER A 32 -1.10 -7.27 -27.79
CA SER A 32 -1.31 -6.54 -26.54
C SER A 32 -0.61 -5.18 -26.55
N LEU A 33 -1.11 -4.24 -25.75
CA LEU A 33 -0.48 -2.93 -25.57
C LEU A 33 0.96 -3.04 -25.07
N PHE A 34 1.24 -4.08 -24.28
CA PHE A 34 2.55 -4.37 -23.72
C PHE A 34 3.54 -4.94 -24.75
N ASP A 35 3.04 -5.43 -25.90
CA ASP A 35 3.88 -5.86 -27.03
C ASP A 35 4.21 -4.68 -27.96
N ILE A 36 3.32 -3.69 -28.04
CA ILE A 36 3.45 -2.52 -28.92
C ILE A 36 4.35 -1.47 -28.29
N HIS A 37 4.14 -1.21 -27.00
CA HIS A 37 4.84 -0.16 -26.28
C HIS A 37 5.93 -0.75 -25.40
N PRO A 38 7.23 -0.46 -25.64
CA PRO A 38 8.33 -1.05 -24.89
C PRO A 38 8.35 -0.60 -23.43
N PHE A 39 7.82 0.60 -23.14
CA PHE A 39 7.71 1.15 -21.80
C PHE A 39 6.27 1.58 -21.55
N VAL A 40 5.66 1.02 -20.50
CA VAL A 40 4.26 1.27 -20.17
C VAL A 40 4.14 1.61 -18.69
N VAL A 41 3.42 2.68 -18.38
CA VAL A 41 2.94 2.96 -17.03
C VAL A 41 1.45 2.65 -16.99
N VAL A 42 1.08 1.69 -16.14
CA VAL A 42 -0.29 1.22 -16.01
C VAL A 42 -0.73 1.24 -14.55
N SER A 43 -1.96 1.66 -14.29
CA SER A 43 -2.52 1.63 -12.94
C SER A 43 -2.76 0.19 -12.50
N MET A 44 -2.29 -0.16 -11.31
CA MET A 44 -2.57 -1.47 -10.72
C MET A 44 -4.07 -1.73 -10.55
N ASP A 45 -4.86 -0.70 -10.24
CA ASP A 45 -6.31 -0.83 -10.10
C ASP A 45 -7.02 -1.13 -11.43
N PHE A 46 -6.40 -0.75 -12.54
CA PHE A 46 -6.88 -1.08 -13.88
C PHE A 46 -6.59 -2.55 -14.23
N ILE A 47 -5.36 -3.03 -14.00
CA ILE A 47 -4.95 -4.38 -14.40
C ILE A 47 -5.39 -5.49 -13.43
N LYS A 48 -5.66 -5.18 -12.15
CA LYS A 48 -6.00 -6.21 -11.15
C LYS A 48 -7.34 -6.94 -11.38
N SER A 49 -8.20 -6.40 -12.25
CA SER A 49 -9.48 -7.06 -12.57
C SER A 49 -9.23 -8.39 -13.28
N ASP A 50 -10.02 -9.43 -12.98
CA ASP A 50 -9.77 -10.79 -13.50
C ASP A 50 -9.63 -10.82 -15.03
N ARG A 51 -10.50 -10.07 -15.74
CA ARG A 51 -10.46 -9.95 -17.20
C ARG A 51 -9.11 -9.47 -17.75
N ARG A 52 -8.47 -8.51 -17.07
CA ARG A 52 -7.22 -7.89 -17.54
C ARG A 52 -5.99 -8.59 -16.98
N ARG A 53 -6.07 -9.15 -15.78
CA ARG A 53 -4.98 -9.86 -15.11
C ARG A 53 -4.48 -11.02 -15.95
N ASP A 54 -5.39 -11.85 -16.47
CA ASP A 54 -5.01 -13.07 -17.19
C ASP A 54 -4.34 -12.76 -18.54
N GLU A 55 -4.76 -11.68 -19.21
CA GLU A 55 -4.07 -11.16 -20.39
C GLU A 55 -2.69 -10.62 -20.01
N PHE A 56 -2.63 -9.78 -18.97
CA PHE A 56 -1.38 -9.20 -18.51
C PHE A 56 -0.36 -10.26 -18.11
N PHE A 57 -0.76 -11.38 -17.50
CA PHE A 57 0.18 -12.46 -17.19
C PHE A 57 0.87 -13.06 -18.41
N ARG A 58 0.20 -13.07 -19.57
CA ARG A 58 0.77 -13.59 -20.82
C ARG A 58 1.68 -12.57 -21.51
N THR A 59 1.37 -11.29 -21.41
CA THR A 59 2.04 -10.22 -22.17
C THR A 59 2.88 -9.29 -21.29
N CYS A 60 3.05 -9.63 -20.01
CA CYS A 60 3.83 -8.84 -19.07
C CYS A 60 5.28 -8.73 -19.54
N PRO A 61 5.87 -7.53 -19.57
CA PRO A 61 7.29 -7.37 -19.82
C PRO A 61 8.17 -8.10 -18.80
N LYS A 62 9.41 -8.42 -19.20
CA LYS A 62 10.38 -9.11 -18.33
C LYS A 62 10.79 -8.32 -17.09
N LEU A 63 10.80 -6.99 -17.17
CA LEU A 63 11.10 -6.10 -16.03
C LEU A 63 9.82 -5.38 -15.61
N VAL A 64 9.45 -5.56 -14.35
CA VAL A 64 8.28 -4.91 -13.76
C VAL A 64 8.71 -4.13 -12.54
N ILE A 65 8.38 -2.84 -12.52
CA ILE A 65 8.55 -1.97 -11.36
C ILE A 65 7.17 -1.75 -10.75
N VAL A 66 7.03 -2.11 -9.47
CA VAL A 66 5.78 -1.96 -8.73
C VAL A 66 5.96 -0.88 -7.69
N ASP A 67 5.34 0.27 -7.93
CA ASP A 67 5.28 1.36 -6.97
C ASP A 67 4.20 1.13 -5.91
N GLU A 68 4.41 1.67 -4.72
CA GLU A 68 3.61 1.45 -3.52
C GLU A 68 3.28 -0.04 -3.28
N ALA A 69 4.31 -0.88 -3.39
CA ALA A 69 4.18 -2.33 -3.27
C ALA A 69 3.53 -2.79 -1.96
N HIS A 70 3.57 -1.97 -0.90
CA HIS A 70 2.88 -2.23 0.37
C HIS A 70 1.36 -2.41 0.21
N THR A 71 0.77 -1.90 -0.86
CA THR A 71 -0.65 -2.08 -1.18
C THR A 71 -0.99 -3.49 -1.66
N CYS A 72 0.00 -4.28 -2.07
CA CYS A 72 -0.10 -5.68 -2.49
C CYS A 72 0.12 -6.68 -1.35
N ALA A 73 0.48 -6.22 -0.16
CA ALA A 73 0.64 -7.07 1.01
C ALA A 73 -0.66 -7.81 1.31
N PHE A 74 -0.56 -9.10 1.60
CA PHE A 74 -1.67 -9.90 2.07
C PHE A 74 -2.09 -9.42 3.46
N GLY A 75 -3.36 -9.06 3.61
CA GLY A 75 -3.98 -8.66 4.87
C GLY A 75 -5.47 -8.95 4.81
N GLN A 76 -6.07 -9.31 5.94
CA GLN A 76 -7.40 -9.92 5.99
C GLN A 76 -8.57 -9.02 5.54
N GLU A 77 -8.38 -7.73 5.23
CA GLU A 77 -9.52 -6.80 5.31
C GLU A 77 -10.15 -6.28 4.01
N HIS A 78 -9.60 -6.47 2.80
CA HIS A 78 -10.27 -5.90 1.60
C HIS A 78 -10.14 -6.72 0.31
N ARG A 79 -11.26 -6.95 -0.38
CA ARG A 79 -11.31 -7.61 -1.72
C ARG A 79 -10.34 -6.96 -2.73
N GLY A 80 -10.22 -5.63 -2.71
CA GLY A 80 -9.31 -4.90 -3.59
C GLY A 80 -7.82 -5.19 -3.32
N ARG A 81 -7.43 -5.37 -2.05
CA ARG A 81 -6.06 -5.79 -1.68
C ARG A 81 -5.80 -7.23 -2.11
N HIS A 82 -6.79 -8.10 -1.98
CA HIS A 82 -6.70 -9.48 -2.44
C HIS A 82 -6.40 -9.59 -3.96
N GLN A 83 -7.06 -8.78 -4.79
CA GLN A 83 -6.78 -8.76 -6.24
C GLN A 83 -5.38 -8.24 -6.58
N ARG A 84 -4.92 -7.18 -5.89
CA ARG A 84 -3.55 -6.65 -6.07
C ARG A 84 -2.50 -7.68 -5.64
N HIS A 85 -2.75 -8.37 -4.52
CA HIS A 85 -1.91 -9.46 -4.05
C HIS A 85 -1.86 -10.61 -5.06
N GLN A 86 -3.00 -11.07 -5.57
CA GLN A 86 -3.06 -12.15 -6.57
C GLN A 86 -2.34 -11.79 -7.87
N LEU A 87 -2.53 -10.55 -8.35
CA LEU A 87 -1.80 -10.04 -9.50
C LEU A 87 -0.30 -10.15 -9.25
N LEU A 88 0.21 -9.54 -8.18
CA LEU A 88 1.66 -9.53 -7.93
C LEU A 88 2.21 -10.94 -7.65
N LYS A 89 1.46 -11.79 -6.96
CA LYS A 89 1.80 -13.21 -6.75
C LYS A 89 1.96 -13.96 -8.07
N GLY A 90 1.05 -13.77 -9.01
CA GLY A 90 1.13 -14.39 -10.32
C GLY A 90 2.28 -13.83 -11.17
N LEU A 91 2.62 -12.55 -11.01
CA LEU A 91 3.80 -11.97 -11.66
C LEU A 91 5.11 -12.55 -11.10
N ALA A 92 5.20 -12.68 -9.78
CA ALA A 92 6.38 -13.20 -9.08
C ALA A 92 6.58 -14.72 -9.25
N ALA A 93 5.57 -15.46 -9.70
CA ALA A 93 5.66 -16.90 -9.93
C ALA A 93 6.51 -17.29 -11.15
N ASP A 94 6.80 -16.32 -12.03
CA ASP A 94 7.68 -16.49 -13.19
C ASP A 94 9.14 -16.17 -12.79
N PRO A 95 10.03 -17.16 -12.66
CA PRO A 95 11.40 -16.94 -12.18
C PRO A 95 12.27 -16.14 -13.15
N GLU A 96 11.88 -16.05 -14.43
CA GLU A 96 12.58 -15.25 -15.44
C GLU A 96 12.17 -13.76 -15.39
N ARG A 97 11.21 -13.41 -14.53
CA ARG A 97 10.71 -12.04 -14.39
C ARG A 97 11.50 -11.27 -13.35
N HIS A 98 12.08 -10.15 -13.79
CA HIS A 98 12.72 -9.19 -12.91
C HIS A 98 11.66 -8.30 -12.26
N LEU A 99 11.53 -8.40 -10.94
CA LEU A 99 10.56 -7.63 -10.16
C LEU A 99 11.28 -6.66 -9.23
N ILE A 100 10.97 -5.36 -9.34
CA ILE A 100 11.45 -4.32 -8.44
C ILE A 100 10.27 -3.77 -7.67
N LEU A 101 10.28 -3.97 -6.35
CA LEU A 101 9.25 -3.47 -5.45
C LEU A 101 9.71 -2.15 -4.83
N VAL A 102 8.97 -1.08 -5.06
CA VAL A 102 9.23 0.25 -4.52
C VAL A 102 8.15 0.59 -3.51
N THR A 103 8.55 1.02 -2.31
CA THR A 103 7.63 1.45 -1.26
C THR A 103 8.35 2.32 -0.24
N ALA A 104 7.70 3.38 0.23
CA ALA A 104 8.21 4.18 1.35
C ALA A 104 7.94 3.50 2.70
N THR A 105 6.87 2.71 2.79
CA THR A 105 6.37 2.12 4.04
C THR A 105 6.01 0.66 3.81
N PRO A 106 6.95 -0.30 3.97
CA PRO A 106 6.72 -1.69 3.59
C PRO A 106 5.62 -2.37 4.41
N HIS A 107 5.32 -1.88 5.62
CA HIS A 107 4.18 -2.34 6.42
C HIS A 107 3.78 -1.32 7.50
N SER A 108 2.56 -1.41 8.01
CA SER A 108 2.01 -0.57 9.09
C SER A 108 2.29 -1.14 10.50
N GLY A 109 3.40 -1.88 10.67
CA GLY A 109 3.66 -2.67 11.88
C GLY A 109 3.02 -4.08 11.90
N ASN A 110 2.29 -4.47 10.86
CA ASN A 110 1.79 -5.84 10.69
C ASN A 110 2.88 -6.72 10.04
N GLU A 111 3.42 -7.67 10.79
CA GLU A 111 4.50 -8.53 10.33
C GLU A 111 4.06 -9.53 9.25
N GLY A 112 2.85 -10.09 9.35
CA GLY A 112 2.31 -10.98 8.32
C GLY A 112 2.16 -10.27 6.96
N ALA A 113 1.75 -9.01 6.97
CA ALA A 113 1.70 -8.18 5.78
C ALA A 113 3.11 -7.97 5.19
N PHE A 114 4.11 -7.70 6.03
CA PHE A 114 5.50 -7.57 5.58
C PHE A 114 6.04 -8.87 4.95
N ARG A 115 5.88 -10.00 5.63
CA ARG A 115 6.29 -11.34 5.14
C ARG A 115 5.65 -11.68 3.80
N SER A 116 4.38 -11.33 3.62
CA SER A 116 3.69 -11.57 2.35
C SER A 116 4.29 -10.80 1.17
N LEU A 117 4.88 -9.63 1.41
CA LEU A 117 5.63 -8.89 0.39
C LEU A 117 6.98 -9.53 0.10
N LEU A 118 7.68 -9.95 1.16
CA LEU A 118 8.96 -10.64 1.02
C LEU A 118 8.82 -11.94 0.23
N ALA A 119 7.71 -12.65 0.40
CA ALA A 119 7.39 -13.86 -0.34
C ALA A 119 7.25 -13.65 -1.86
N PHE A 120 7.11 -12.40 -2.35
CA PHE A 120 7.18 -12.09 -3.78
C PHE A 120 8.61 -12.02 -4.32
N LEU A 121 9.60 -11.83 -3.45
CA LEU A 121 11.02 -11.75 -3.82
C LEU A 121 11.67 -13.14 -3.73
N ASP A 122 11.36 -13.88 -2.67
CA ASP A 122 11.79 -15.26 -2.45
C ASP A 122 10.72 -15.97 -1.63
N ALA A 123 10.19 -17.08 -2.16
CA ALA A 123 9.12 -17.84 -1.51
C ALA A 123 9.54 -18.37 -0.13
N ASP A 124 10.83 -18.62 0.09
CA ASP A 124 11.34 -19.09 1.38
C ASP A 124 11.21 -18.04 2.48
N PHE A 125 11.07 -16.76 2.13
CA PHE A 125 10.86 -15.71 3.13
C PHE A 125 9.51 -15.82 3.84
N ALA A 126 8.56 -16.59 3.31
CA ALA A 126 7.33 -16.94 4.02
C ALA A 126 7.60 -17.78 5.29
N ASN A 127 8.74 -18.49 5.34
CA ASN A 127 9.10 -19.42 6.42
C ASN A 127 10.08 -18.81 7.44
N LEU A 128 10.30 -17.50 7.41
CA LEU A 128 11.18 -16.84 8.38
C LEU A 128 10.66 -16.97 9.82
N PRO A 129 11.53 -17.13 10.83
CA PRO A 129 11.13 -17.10 12.25
C PRO A 129 10.39 -15.82 12.60
N GLU A 130 9.35 -15.88 13.44
CA GLU A 130 8.60 -14.70 13.95
C GLU A 130 9.54 -13.65 14.56
N ASP A 131 10.46 -14.10 15.40
CA ASP A 131 11.49 -13.24 15.93
C ASP A 131 12.80 -13.43 15.15
N LEU A 132 13.22 -12.36 14.47
CA LEU A 132 14.49 -12.31 13.75
C LEU A 132 15.62 -11.72 14.60
N THR A 133 15.44 -11.47 15.90
CA THR A 133 16.49 -10.99 16.81
C THR A 133 17.46 -12.10 17.23
N GLY A 134 18.52 -11.78 17.97
CA GLY A 134 19.53 -12.77 18.39
C GLY A 134 20.63 -13.06 17.35
N GLU A 135 21.67 -13.77 17.79
CA GLU A 135 22.83 -14.12 16.94
C GLU A 135 22.51 -15.29 15.99
N GLU A 136 21.67 -16.22 16.43
CA GLU A 136 21.19 -17.38 15.67
C GLU A 136 20.48 -16.98 14.36
N ASN A 137 19.82 -15.82 14.35
CA ASN A 137 19.07 -15.31 13.21
C ASN A 137 19.88 -14.38 12.29
N VAL A 138 21.18 -14.18 12.54
CA VAL A 138 22.04 -13.31 11.70
C VAL A 138 22.01 -13.76 10.24
N HIS A 139 21.98 -15.06 9.97
CA HIS A 139 21.97 -15.58 8.61
C HIS A 139 20.68 -15.21 7.85
N HIS A 140 19.52 -15.26 8.51
CA HIS A 140 18.24 -14.81 7.95
C HIS A 140 18.28 -13.31 7.66
N ARG A 141 18.77 -12.49 8.60
CA ARG A 141 18.89 -11.03 8.40
C ARG A 141 19.84 -10.68 7.26
N LYS A 142 20.97 -11.38 7.11
CA LYS A 142 21.91 -11.20 5.99
C LYS A 142 21.28 -11.56 4.66
N ARG A 143 20.55 -12.69 4.59
CA ARG A 143 19.79 -13.06 3.39
C ARG A 143 18.80 -11.96 3.02
N LEU A 144 17.96 -11.54 3.97
CA LEU A 144 16.96 -10.49 3.74
C LEU A 144 17.59 -9.18 3.26
N ALA A 145 18.71 -8.77 3.85
CA ALA A 145 19.43 -7.56 3.49
C ALA A 145 19.92 -7.56 2.03
N ALA A 146 20.19 -8.74 1.44
CA ALA A 146 20.58 -8.83 0.03
C ALA A 146 19.45 -8.45 -0.95
N HIS A 147 18.19 -8.48 -0.50
CA HIS A 147 17.02 -8.14 -1.30
C HIS A 147 16.45 -6.75 -0.96
N PHE A 148 17.08 -6.02 -0.04
CA PHE A 148 16.54 -4.79 0.50
C PHE A 148 17.53 -3.64 0.37
N ILE A 149 17.13 -2.60 -0.36
CA ILE A 149 17.91 -1.37 -0.51
C ILE A 149 17.13 -0.25 0.18
N GLN A 150 17.66 0.25 1.29
CA GLN A 150 17.11 1.40 1.99
C GLN A 150 18.20 2.45 2.21
N ARG A 151 17.85 3.70 1.90
CA ARG A 151 18.67 4.88 2.17
C ARG A 151 17.82 5.85 2.96
N ARG A 152 18.22 6.15 4.18
CA ARG A 152 17.54 7.14 5.02
C ARG A 152 18.24 8.49 4.87
N ARG A 153 17.52 9.54 5.24
CA ARG A 153 18.06 10.91 5.25
C ARG A 153 19.33 11.04 6.10
N ALA A 154 19.41 10.30 7.22
CA ALA A 154 20.62 10.24 8.04
C ALA A 154 21.81 9.63 7.30
N ASP A 155 21.57 8.58 6.51
CA ASP A 155 22.61 7.89 5.73
C ASP A 155 23.15 8.80 4.60
N ILE A 156 22.29 9.63 4.00
CA ILE A 156 22.67 10.56 2.91
C ILE A 156 23.46 11.77 3.42
N ARG A 157 23.11 12.31 4.60
CA ARG A 157 23.82 13.44 5.22
C ARG A 157 25.31 13.16 5.39
N HIS A 158 25.65 11.93 5.79
CA HIS A 158 27.05 11.53 5.96
C HIS A 158 27.75 11.33 4.61
N TYR A 159 27.07 10.74 3.63
CA TYR A 159 27.64 10.42 2.32
C TYR A 159 28.04 11.64 1.48
N MET A 160 27.29 12.74 1.58
CA MET A 160 27.52 13.87 0.68
C MET A 160 28.67 14.81 1.11
N GLU A 161 29.25 14.66 2.31
CA GLU A 161 30.23 15.61 2.91
C GLU A 161 29.86 17.09 2.67
N ALA A 162 28.58 17.36 2.48
CA ALA A 162 28.04 18.62 2.02
C ALA A 162 26.97 19.03 3.01
N ASP A 163 26.85 20.34 3.21
CA ASP A 163 25.76 20.94 3.96
C ASP A 163 24.45 20.69 3.20
N THR A 164 23.84 19.53 3.45
CA THR A 164 22.59 19.16 2.80
C THR A 164 21.51 20.12 3.29
N PRO A 165 20.69 20.74 2.42
CA PRO A 165 19.67 21.74 2.80
C PRO A 165 18.45 21.12 3.52
N PHE A 166 18.66 19.99 4.19
CA PHE A 166 17.66 19.21 4.87
C PHE A 166 17.35 19.86 6.22
N PRO A 167 16.17 20.51 6.41
CA PRO A 167 15.81 21.12 7.68
C PRO A 167 15.87 20.13 8.85
N GLU A 168 16.06 20.65 10.06
CA GLU A 168 15.90 19.82 11.25
C GLU A 168 14.42 19.52 11.48
N ARG A 169 14.10 18.25 11.74
CA ARG A 169 12.74 17.86 12.11
C ARG A 169 12.52 18.27 13.56
N GLN A 170 11.62 19.22 13.79
CA GLN A 170 11.11 19.55 15.11
C GLN A 170 9.77 18.84 15.30
N GLU A 171 9.66 18.02 16.35
CA GLU A 171 8.45 17.30 16.70
C GLU A 171 7.98 17.79 18.07
N SER A 172 6.72 18.22 18.15
CA SER A 172 6.12 18.70 19.40
C SER A 172 4.67 18.23 19.46
N GLU A 173 4.27 17.66 20.59
CA GLU A 173 2.88 17.33 20.88
C GLU A 173 2.25 18.47 21.68
N SER A 174 1.20 19.08 21.16
CA SER A 174 0.43 20.10 21.88
C SER A 174 -0.84 19.47 22.43
N THR A 175 -0.99 19.52 23.75
CA THR A 175 -2.22 19.08 24.41
C THR A 175 -3.18 20.26 24.54
N TYR A 176 -4.48 19.97 24.55
CA TYR A 176 -5.52 20.96 24.74
C TYR A 176 -6.56 20.45 25.73
N LYS A 177 -7.25 21.39 26.40
CA LYS A 177 -8.39 21.07 27.24
C LYS A 177 -9.67 21.32 26.45
N LEU A 178 -10.62 20.40 26.54
CA LEU A 178 -11.96 20.61 25.97
C LEU A 178 -12.63 21.80 26.66
N SER A 179 -13.34 22.64 25.90
CA SER A 179 -14.24 23.62 26.51
C SER A 179 -15.35 22.90 27.28
N PRO A 180 -15.99 23.56 28.27
CA PRO A 180 -17.10 22.96 29.00
C PRO A 180 -18.23 22.43 28.09
N GLU A 181 -18.57 23.15 27.02
CA GLU A 181 -19.62 22.79 26.07
C GLU A 181 -19.22 21.57 25.24
N TYR A 182 -17.98 21.57 24.73
CA TYR A 182 -17.47 20.47 23.94
C TYR A 182 -17.32 19.20 24.78
N LYS A 183 -16.84 19.33 26.03
CA LYS A 183 -16.78 18.22 26.98
C LYS A 183 -18.17 17.61 27.22
N ARG A 184 -19.19 18.43 27.46
CA ARG A 184 -20.58 17.95 27.64
C ARG A 184 -21.11 17.22 26.39
N LEU A 185 -20.84 17.77 25.19
CA LEU A 185 -21.21 17.11 23.95
C LEU A 185 -20.50 15.75 23.81
N PHE A 186 -19.19 15.72 24.10
CA PHE A 186 -18.37 14.52 24.02
C PHE A 186 -18.87 13.42 24.98
N GLU A 187 -19.19 13.79 26.23
CA GLU A 187 -19.78 12.87 27.21
C GLU A 187 -21.13 12.31 26.75
N ARG A 188 -22.03 13.16 26.22
CA ARG A 188 -23.32 12.71 25.68
C ARG A 188 -23.16 11.74 24.51
N VAL A 189 -22.20 11.99 23.62
CA VAL A 189 -21.94 11.11 22.48
C VAL A 189 -21.29 9.81 22.92
N LEU A 190 -20.43 9.83 23.93
CA LEU A 190 -19.90 8.62 24.55
C LEU A 190 -21.02 7.75 25.14
N ASP A 191 -21.97 8.36 25.85
CA ASP A 191 -23.10 7.64 26.43
C ASP A 191 -24.01 7.06 25.35
N TYR A 192 -24.35 7.84 24.33
CA TYR A 192 -25.09 7.36 23.16
C TYR A 192 -24.38 6.19 22.45
N ALA A 193 -23.06 6.31 22.25
CA ALA A 193 -22.25 5.24 21.64
C ALA A 193 -22.30 3.96 22.48
N ARG A 194 -22.17 4.08 23.82
CA ARG A 194 -22.25 2.94 24.75
C ARG A 194 -23.60 2.24 24.70
N GLU A 195 -24.69 2.99 24.68
CA GLU A 195 -26.05 2.44 24.55
C GLU A 195 -26.23 1.74 23.21
N THR A 196 -25.79 2.39 22.13
CA THR A 196 -25.91 1.89 20.75
C THR A 196 -25.18 0.58 20.53
N VAL A 197 -23.97 0.41 21.09
CA VAL A 197 -23.20 -0.84 20.92
C VAL A 197 -23.68 -1.98 21.83
N ARG A 198 -24.36 -1.66 22.94
CA ARG A 198 -24.98 -2.65 23.85
C ARG A 198 -26.28 -3.21 23.30
N ASP A 199 -26.94 -2.52 22.38
CA ASP A 199 -28.14 -3.03 21.71
C ASP A 199 -27.79 -4.19 20.76
N THR A 200 -28.19 -5.40 21.16
CA THR A 200 -27.98 -6.66 20.42
C THR A 200 -29.12 -7.00 19.46
N SER A 201 -30.14 -6.14 19.33
CA SER A 201 -31.26 -6.36 18.43
C SER A 201 -30.85 -6.39 16.95
N GLY A 202 -31.53 -7.20 16.13
CA GLY A 202 -31.37 -7.17 14.68
C GLY A 202 -30.18 -7.96 14.10
N GLY A 203 -29.57 -8.84 14.91
CA GLY A 203 -28.56 -9.80 14.47
C GLY A 203 -27.17 -9.21 14.26
N GLN A 204 -26.21 -10.09 13.93
CA GLN A 204 -24.77 -9.75 13.90
C GLN A 204 -24.43 -8.63 12.90
N PHE A 205 -25.12 -8.55 11.75
CA PHE A 205 -24.87 -7.51 10.75
C PHE A 205 -25.21 -6.11 11.29
N ARG A 206 -26.42 -5.93 11.86
CA ARG A 206 -26.84 -4.64 12.43
C ARG A 206 -25.98 -4.27 13.64
N GLN A 207 -25.58 -5.25 14.44
CA GLN A 207 -24.64 -5.02 15.54
C GLN A 207 -23.29 -4.50 15.05
N ARG A 208 -22.71 -5.09 14.00
CA ARG A 208 -21.47 -4.57 13.37
C ARG A 208 -21.65 -3.16 12.85
N VAL A 209 -22.75 -2.86 12.16
CA VAL A 209 -23.04 -1.50 11.66
C VAL A 209 -23.10 -0.48 12.81
N ARG A 210 -23.80 -0.80 13.90
CA ARG A 210 -23.87 0.04 15.11
C ARG A 210 -22.49 0.34 15.70
N TRP A 211 -21.64 -0.68 15.81
CA TRP A 211 -20.25 -0.53 16.26
C TRP A 211 -19.44 0.40 15.35
N TRP A 212 -19.51 0.20 14.04
CA TRP A 212 -18.80 1.05 13.09
C TRP A 212 -19.29 2.50 13.11
N SER A 213 -20.61 2.72 13.18
CA SER A 213 -21.19 4.06 13.28
C SER A 213 -20.78 4.77 14.57
N ALA A 214 -20.80 4.07 15.71
CA ALA A 214 -20.36 4.62 16.99
C ALA A 214 -18.86 4.99 16.97
N LEU A 215 -18.02 4.12 16.40
CA LEU A 215 -16.58 4.38 16.27
C LEU A 215 -16.30 5.56 15.32
N ALA A 216 -17.00 5.63 14.18
CA ALA A 216 -16.87 6.72 13.23
C ALA A 216 -17.25 8.06 13.87
N LEU A 217 -18.37 8.09 14.60
CA LEU A 217 -18.85 9.28 15.33
C LEU A 217 -17.85 9.73 16.42
N LEU A 218 -17.29 8.80 17.19
CA LEU A 218 -16.31 9.13 18.23
C LEU A 218 -15.01 9.67 17.61
N ARG A 219 -14.54 9.09 16.50
CA ARG A 219 -13.34 9.58 15.79
C ARG A 219 -13.55 10.96 15.19
N SER A 220 -14.69 11.20 14.55
CA SER A 220 -14.99 12.50 13.96
C SER A 220 -15.15 13.56 15.05
N LEU A 221 -15.88 13.23 16.12
CA LEU A 221 -16.09 14.15 17.23
C LEU A 221 -14.81 14.45 18.00
N ALA A 222 -13.88 13.49 18.17
CA ALA A 222 -12.58 13.74 18.79
C ALA A 222 -11.67 14.69 17.97
N SER A 223 -11.94 14.85 16.68
CA SER A 223 -11.29 15.87 15.84
C SER A 223 -11.94 17.23 16.03
N SER A 224 -13.25 17.35 15.84
CA SER A 224 -14.03 18.56 16.17
C SER A 224 -15.55 18.31 16.09
N PRO A 225 -16.38 19.16 16.73
CA PRO A 225 -17.83 19.13 16.54
C PRO A 225 -18.26 19.33 15.08
N ALA A 226 -17.54 20.15 14.32
CA ALA A 226 -17.82 20.39 12.90
C ALA A 226 -17.58 19.14 12.04
N ALA A 227 -16.52 18.37 12.34
CA ALA A 227 -16.22 17.11 11.66
C ALA A 227 -17.28 16.03 11.93
N ALA A 228 -17.96 16.08 13.08
CA ALA A 228 -19.05 15.16 13.41
C ALA A 228 -20.40 15.54 12.78
N ALA A 229 -20.54 16.76 12.26
CA ALA A 229 -21.77 17.23 11.64
C ALA A 229 -21.86 16.95 10.13
N ALA A 230 -20.74 16.58 9.49
CA ALA A 230 -20.62 16.23 8.07
C ALA A 230 -20.90 14.75 7.82
#